data_AF-A0A1D6H7H2-F1
#
_entry.id   AF-A0A1D6H7H2-F1
#
_cell.length_a   1.000
_cell.length_b   1.000
_cell.length_c   1.000
_cell.angle_alpha   90.00
_cell.angle_beta   90.00
_cell.angle_gamma   90.00
#
_symmetry.space_group_name_H-M   'P 1'
#
loop_
_entity.id
_entity.type
_entity.pdbx_description
1 polymer ?
#
loop_
_entity_poly.entity_id
_entity_poly.type
_entity_poly.pdbx_seq_one_letter_code
_entity_poly.pdbx_strand_id
1 'polypeptide(L)'
;MASRVKEDERHEKILRGLLKLPANKRCINCNNLGPQYACTNFWTFVCTNCSGAHREFTHRVKSVSMAKFTAQEVTALQEGGNEVTCICFFFYFSHQSHVFYSTRH
;
A
#
# COMPACT_ATOMS: atom_id res chain seq x y z
N MET A 1 -24.29 -16.93 5.65
CA MET A 1 -23.91 -16.06 4.50
C MET A 1 -24.03 -14.57 4.83
N ALA A 2 -25.08 -14.13 5.52
CA ALA A 2 -25.24 -12.73 5.95
C ALA A 2 -24.08 -12.16 6.79
N SER A 3 -23.45 -12.97 7.65
CA SER A 3 -22.31 -12.55 8.47
C SER A 3 -21.09 -12.12 7.65
N ARG A 4 -20.74 -12.87 6.61
CA ARG A 4 -19.56 -12.59 5.75
C ARG A 4 -19.74 -11.33 4.92
N VAL A 5 -20.96 -11.03 4.47
CA VAL A 5 -21.27 -9.79 3.74
C VAL A 5 -21.06 -8.57 4.64
N LYS A 6 -21.50 -8.66 5.91
CA LYS A 6 -21.33 -7.59 6.90
C LYS A 6 -19.84 -7.34 7.23
N GLU A 7 -19.02 -8.38 7.22
CA GLU A 7 -17.56 -8.25 7.40
C GLU A 7 -16.88 -7.63 6.17
N ASP A 8 -17.23 -8.08 4.96
CA ASP A 8 -16.72 -7.51 3.70
C ASP A 8 -17.02 -5.99 3.62
N GLU A 9 -18.24 -5.56 3.98
CA GLU A 9 -18.62 -4.14 4.04
C GLU A 9 -17.84 -3.34 5.09
N ARG A 10 -17.54 -3.97 6.25
CA ARG A 10 -16.74 -3.33 7.31
C ARG A 10 -15.31 -3.11 6.83
N HIS A 11 -14.72 -4.12 6.20
CA HIS A 11 -13.36 -4.04 5.65
C HIS A 11 -13.26 -2.93 4.60
N GLU A 12 -14.23 -2.86 3.68
CA GLU A 12 -14.27 -1.81 2.66
C GLU A 12 -14.34 -0.41 3.28
N LYS A 13 -15.18 -0.21 4.30
CA LYS A 13 -15.28 1.08 5.02
C LYS A 13 -13.94 1.49 5.65
N ILE A 14 -13.22 0.54 6.26
CA ILE A 14 -11.91 0.79 6.87
C ILE A 14 -10.90 1.21 5.80
N LEU A 15 -10.79 0.45 4.70
CA LEU A 15 -9.84 0.73 3.61
C LEU A 15 -10.13 2.08 2.92
N ARG A 16 -11.40 2.40 2.69
CA ARG A 16 -11.81 3.73 2.21
C ARG A 16 -11.47 4.83 3.21
N GLY A 17 -11.50 4.54 4.51
CA GLY A 17 -11.02 5.43 5.56
C GLY A 17 -9.52 5.69 5.46
N LEU A 18 -8.72 4.63 5.24
CA LEU A 18 -7.26 4.75 5.07
C LEU A 18 -6.87 5.62 3.88
N LEU A 19 -7.59 5.55 2.76
CA LEU A 19 -7.36 6.41 1.58
C LEU A 19 -7.59 7.90 1.85
N LYS A 20 -8.29 8.27 2.93
CA LYS A 20 -8.49 9.67 3.32
C LYS A 20 -7.29 10.24 4.10
N LEU A 21 -6.40 9.39 4.60
CA LEU A 21 -5.19 9.83 5.29
C LEU A 21 -4.25 10.55 4.32
N PRO A 22 -3.62 11.66 4.72
CA PRO A 22 -2.84 12.52 3.82
C PRO A 22 -1.74 11.75 3.06
N ALA A 23 -1.04 10.84 3.73
CA ALA A 23 0.00 10.01 3.10
C ALA A 23 -0.56 9.03 2.04
N ASN A 24 -1.79 8.55 2.23
CA ASN A 24 -2.44 7.59 1.34
C ASN A 24 -3.24 8.25 0.21
N LYS A 25 -3.36 9.59 0.20
CA LYS A 25 -4.02 10.32 -0.89
C LYS A 25 -3.25 10.28 -2.20
N ARG A 26 -1.97 9.91 -2.15
CA ARG A 26 -1.07 9.86 -3.30
C ARG A 26 -0.49 8.47 -3.45
N CYS A 27 -0.34 8.05 -4.70
CA CYS A 27 0.35 6.82 -5.06
C CYS A 27 1.79 6.85 -4.57
N ILE A 28 2.24 5.80 -3.88
CA ILE A 28 3.61 5.73 -3.36
C ILE A 28 4.67 5.75 -4.48
N ASN A 29 4.36 5.23 -5.68
CA ASN A 29 5.35 5.12 -6.77
C ASN A 29 5.43 6.36 -7.65
N CYS A 30 4.30 7.01 -7.96
CA CYS A 30 4.24 8.09 -8.95
C CYS A 30 3.62 9.39 -8.42
N ASN A 31 3.24 9.43 -7.14
CA ASN A 31 2.70 10.60 -6.45
C ASN A 31 1.37 11.17 -7.01
N ASN A 32 0.75 10.48 -7.98
CA ASN A 32 -0.56 10.82 -8.50
C ASN A 32 -1.65 10.67 -7.42
N LEU A 33 -2.64 11.56 -7.49
CA LEU A 33 -3.75 11.59 -6.54
C LEU A 33 -4.71 10.42 -6.73
N GLY A 34 -5.31 10.00 -5.62
CA GLY A 34 -6.40 9.02 -5.60
C GLY A 34 -5.96 7.59 -5.98
N PRO A 35 -5.03 6.97 -5.23
CA PRO A 35 -4.77 5.55 -5.41
C PRO A 35 -6.04 4.73 -5.12
N GLN A 36 -6.29 3.72 -5.95
CA GLN A 36 -7.50 2.88 -5.87
C GLN A 36 -7.17 1.41 -5.58
N TYR A 37 -5.88 1.08 -5.57
CA TYR A 37 -5.39 -0.27 -5.41
C TYR A 37 -4.47 -0.33 -4.20
N ALA A 38 -4.46 -1.47 -3.52
CA ALA A 38 -3.54 -1.79 -2.45
C ALA A 38 -2.61 -2.92 -2.91
N CYS A 39 -1.30 -2.74 -2.78
CA CYS A 39 -0.32 -3.80 -2.95
C CYS A 39 -0.16 -4.54 -1.62
N THR A 40 -0.61 -5.79 -1.54
CA THR A 40 -0.58 -6.58 -0.30
C THR A 40 0.79 -7.17 0.00
N ASN A 41 1.76 -7.05 -0.90
CA ASN A 41 3.14 -7.44 -0.64
C ASN A 41 3.88 -6.40 0.22
N PHE A 42 3.57 -5.11 0.00
CA PHE A 42 4.26 -4.00 0.65
C PHE A 42 3.35 -3.18 1.57
N TRP A 43 2.06 -3.53 1.63
CA TRP A 43 1.04 -2.82 2.42
C TRP A 43 0.90 -1.34 2.05
N THR A 44 1.03 -1.04 0.75
CA THR A 44 0.98 0.31 0.18
C THR A 44 -0.23 0.54 -0.73
N PHE A 45 -0.60 1.81 -0.92
CA PHE A 45 -1.63 2.24 -1.85
C PHE A 45 -1.01 2.79 -3.14
N VAL A 46 -1.49 2.26 -4.28
CA VAL A 46 -0.99 2.54 -5.63
C VAL A 46 -2.12 2.95 -6.58
N CYS A 47 -1.80 3.75 -7.59
CA CYS A 47 -2.74 4.12 -8.65
C CYS A 47 -2.92 2.98 -9.66
N THR A 48 -3.88 3.13 -10.57
CA THR A 48 -4.19 2.13 -11.61
C THR A 48 -2.98 1.80 -12.48
N ASN A 49 -2.22 2.79 -12.95
CA ASN A 49 -1.02 2.54 -13.76
C ASN A 49 0.05 1.75 -12.98
N CYS A 50 0.38 2.17 -11.76
CA CYS A 50 1.36 1.48 -10.94
C CYS A 50 0.89 0.09 -10.53
N SER A 51 -0.42 -0.12 -10.37
CA SER A 51 -0.99 -1.46 -10.15
C SER A 51 -0.68 -2.41 -11.31
N GLY A 52 -0.65 -1.92 -12.55
CA GLY A 52 -0.24 -2.69 -13.73
C GLY A 52 1.22 -3.09 -13.66
N ALA A 53 2.12 -2.12 -13.43
CA ALA A 53 3.55 -2.39 -13.27
C ALA A 53 3.82 -3.39 -12.14
N HIS A 54 3.16 -3.24 -10.99
CA HIS A 54 3.29 -4.19 -9.88
C HIS A 54 2.91 -5.63 -10.28
N ARG A 55 1.92 -5.81 -11.17
CA ARG A 55 1.54 -7.15 -11.68
C ARG A 55 2.61 -7.75 -12.59
N GLU A 56 3.31 -6.94 -13.37
CA GLU A 56 4.45 -7.38 -14.19
C GLU A 56 5.58 -7.94 -13.32
N PHE A 57 5.77 -7.38 -12.13
CA PHE A 57 6.70 -7.90 -11.11
C PHE A 57 6.10 -9.01 -10.23
N THR A 58 4.97 -9.60 -10.61
CA THR A 58 4.29 -10.67 -9.84
C THR A 58 3.86 -10.24 -8.42
N HIS A 59 3.77 -8.93 -8.14
CA HIS A 59 3.25 -8.45 -6.87
C HIS A 59 1.73 -8.59 -6.82
N ARG A 60 1.22 -8.90 -5.63
CA ARG A 60 -0.21 -9.07 -5.39
C ARG A 60 -0.86 -7.71 -5.14
N VAL A 61 -1.79 -7.36 -6.02
CA VAL A 61 -2.49 -6.07 -6.01
C VAL A 61 -3.99 -6.29 -5.99
N LYS A 62 -4.69 -5.60 -5.09
CA LYS A 62 -6.14 -5.70 -4.88
C LYS A 62 -6.82 -4.34 -5.04
N SER A 63 -7.97 -4.31 -5.71
CA SER A 63 -8.81 -3.10 -5.80
C SER A 63 -9.50 -2.84 -4.46
N VAL A 64 -9.40 -1.63 -3.93
CA VAL A 64 -10.00 -1.27 -2.63
C VAL A 64 -11.52 -1.40 -2.65
N SER A 65 -12.16 -1.11 -3.78
CA SER A 65 -13.64 -1.11 -3.90
C SER A 65 -14.23 -2.43 -4.40
N MET A 66 -13.43 -3.31 -5.01
CA MET A 66 -13.96 -4.51 -5.70
C MET A 66 -13.39 -5.82 -5.16
N ALA A 67 -12.23 -5.80 -4.51
CA ALA A 67 -11.59 -7.03 -4.04
C ALA A 67 -12.00 -7.35 -2.60
N LYS A 68 -11.95 -8.65 -2.27
CA LYS A 68 -12.14 -9.12 -0.90
C LYS A 68 -10.82 -9.08 -0.14
N PHE A 69 -10.87 -8.48 1.05
CA PHE A 69 -9.75 -8.40 1.98
C PHE A 69 -10.05 -9.27 3.19
N THR A 70 -9.04 -10.01 3.64
CA THR A 70 -9.13 -10.72 4.93
C THR A 70 -8.91 -9.73 6.07
N ALA A 71 -9.37 -10.07 7.27
CA ALA A 71 -9.15 -9.23 8.45
C ALA A 71 -7.66 -8.94 8.68
N GLN A 72 -6.79 -9.95 8.45
CA GLN A 72 -5.34 -9.82 8.55
C GLN A 72 -4.77 -8.81 7.54
N GLU A 73 -5.24 -8.83 6.29
CA GLU A 73 -4.80 -7.87 5.28
C GLU A 73 -5.24 -6.44 5.60
N VAL A 74 -6.45 -6.28 6.16
CA VAL A 74 -6.94 -4.96 6.61
C VAL A 74 -6.09 -4.44 7.76
N THR A 75 -5.84 -5.26 8.79
CA THR A 75 -4.97 -4.88 9.92
C THR A 75 -3.57 -4.51 9.43
N ALA A 76 -2.96 -5.31 8.55
CA ALA A 76 -1.63 -5.01 8.00
C ALA A 76 -1.60 -3.71 7.18
N LEU A 77 -2.68 -3.37 6.46
CA LEU A 77 -2.80 -2.08 5.77
C LEU A 77 -3.03 -0.90 6.73
N GLN A 78 -3.65 -1.13 7.88
CA GLN A 78 -3.82 -0.11 8.93
C GLN A 78 -2.52 0.16 9.68
N GLU A 79 -1.74 -0.87 9.98
CA GLU A 79 -0.43 -0.78 10.65
C GLU A 79 0.68 -0.32 9.69
N GLY A 80 0.53 -0.63 8.40
CA GLY A 80 1.39 -0.13 7.33
C GLY A 80 0.87 1.19 6.76
N GLY A 81 0.58 1.18 5.47
CA GLY A 81 0.19 2.39 4.74
C GLY A 81 1.39 3.19 4.24
N ASN A 82 1.11 4.16 3.36
CA ASN A 82 2.16 4.90 2.64
C ASN A 82 3.04 5.73 3.58
N GLU A 83 2.54 6.12 4.76
CA GLU A 83 3.31 6.84 5.77
C GLU A 83 4.45 5.98 6.33
N VAL A 84 4.13 4.77 6.80
CA VAL A 84 5.11 3.85 7.38
C VAL A 84 6.09 3.36 6.31
N THR A 85 5.62 3.08 5.09
CA THR A 85 6.52 2.71 4.00
C THR A 85 7.43 3.86 3.60
N CYS A 86 6.96 5.12 3.52
CA CYS A 86 7.86 6.25 3.25
C CYS A 86 8.95 6.36 4.31
N ILE A 87 8.60 6.21 5.59
CA ILE A 87 9.56 6.25 6.70
C ILE A 87 10.57 5.09 6.59
N CYS A 88 10.09 3.86 6.40
CA CYS A 88 10.96 2.68 6.28
C CYS A 88 11.84 2.72 5.02
N PHE A 89 11.29 3.14 3.86
CA PHE A 89 12.06 3.25 2.63
C PHE A 89 13.16 4.30 2.77
N PHE A 90 12.86 5.45 3.41
CA PHE A 90 13.86 6.48 3.68
C PHE A 90 14.94 6.00 4.66
N PHE A 91 14.55 5.23 5.69
CA PHE A 91 15.49 4.68 6.67
C PHE A 91 16.40 3.59 6.07
N TYR A 92 15.82 2.64 5.32
CA TYR A 92 16.58 1.58 4.65
C TYR A 92 17.49 2.13 3.54
N PHE A 93 16.99 3.07 2.72
CA PHE A 93 17.78 3.66 1.64
C PHE A 93 18.87 4.62 2.16
N SER A 94 18.63 5.35 3.27
CA SER A 94 19.69 6.12 3.95
C SER A 94 20.78 5.21 4.50
N HIS A 95 20.43 4.06 5.07
CA HIS A 95 21.42 3.11 5.58
C HIS A 95 22.24 2.46 4.45
N GLN A 96 21.62 2.17 3.30
CA GLN A 96 22.32 1.61 2.14
C GLN A 96 23.18 2.66 1.39
N SER A 97 22.78 3.94 1.43
CA SER A 97 23.56 5.05 0.85
C SER A 97 24.89 5.28 1.59
N HIS A 98 24.98 4.95 2.87
CA HIS A 98 26.23 4.99 3.64
C HIS A 98 27.22 3.87 3.26
N VAL A 99 26.74 2.75 2.73
CA VAL A 99 27.59 1.65 2.22
C VAL A 99 28.09 1.96 0.80
N PHE A 100 27.30 2.67 -0.01
CA PHE A 100 27.65 3.02 -1.39
C PHE A 100 28.58 4.24 -1.52
N TYR A 101 28.55 5.19 -0.58
CA TYR A 101 29.47 6.35 -0.61
C TYR A 101 30.88 6.03 -0.09
N SER A 102 31.09 4.92 0.63
CA SER A 102 32.40 4.53 1.17
C SER A 102 33.19 3.59 0.24
N THR A 103 32.65 3.18 -0.92
CA THR A 103 33.35 2.33 -1.91
C THR A 103 33.62 3.04 -3.24
N ARG A 104 33.37 4.35 -3.31
CA ARG A 104 33.95 5.24 -4.32
C ARG A 104 34.87 6.25 -3.65
N HIS A 105 35.99 5.77 -3.14
CA HIS A 105 37.25 6.50 -3.06
C HIS A 105 38.41 5.51 -3.16
#